data_AF-H0EE52-F1
#
_entry.id   AF-H0EE52-F1
#
_cell.length_a   1.000
_cell.length_b   1.000
_cell.length_c   1.000
_cell.angle_alpha   90.00
_cell.angle_beta   90.00
_cell.angle_gamma   90.00
#
_symmetry.space_group_name_H-M   'P 1'
#
loop_
_entity.id
_entity.type
_entity.pdbx_description
1 polymer ?
#
loop_
_entity_poly.entity_id
_entity_poly.type
_entity_poly.pdbx_seq_one_letter_code
_entity_poly.pdbx_strand_id
1 'polypeptide(L)'
;MVILISCCDPRIIPEEFGLFKREEYVVVRNAGGRAEPAIRDICVLSTMTEITDVVVIHHSDCGMTHLTNDAIRSSMKSRGLGDEKLDTFEFGEILKFLVVEELQGPAIQT
;
A
#
# COMPACT_ATOMS: atom_id res chain seq x y z
N MET A 1 -9.23 16.25 -2.67
CA MET A 1 -9.57 14.82 -2.45
C MET A 1 -8.35 14.12 -1.88
N VAL A 2 -8.53 13.24 -0.89
CA VAL A 2 -7.44 12.49 -0.26
C VAL A 2 -7.28 11.11 -0.91
N ILE A 3 -6.04 10.64 -1.11
CA ILE A 3 -5.76 9.27 -1.53
C ILE A 3 -5.17 8.50 -0.34
N LEU A 4 -5.90 7.49 0.14
CA LEU A 4 -5.40 6.52 1.11
C LEU A 4 -4.72 5.37 0.39
N ILE A 5 -3.47 5.08 0.74
CA ILE A 5 -2.73 3.92 0.25
C ILE A 5 -2.53 2.96 1.41
N SER A 6 -2.98 1.71 1.27
CA SER A 6 -2.89 0.73 2.36
C SER A 6 -2.59 -0.69 1.88
N CYS A 7 -2.21 -1.56 2.81
CA CYS A 7 -1.93 -2.96 2.52
C CYS A 7 -3.20 -3.71 2.10
N CYS A 8 -3.07 -4.73 1.25
CA CYS A 8 -4.15 -5.68 0.94
C CYS A 8 -4.39 -6.76 2.02
N ASP A 9 -3.72 -6.65 3.18
CA ASP A 9 -3.93 -7.55 4.32
C ASP A 9 -5.41 -7.50 4.78
N PRO A 10 -6.08 -8.66 4.93
CA PRO A 10 -7.50 -8.72 5.27
C PRO A 10 -7.81 -8.18 6.68
N ARG A 11 -6.82 -8.07 7.57
CA ARG A 11 -6.98 -7.47 8.90
C ARG A 11 -7.14 -5.96 8.84
N ILE A 12 -6.79 -5.35 7.72
CA ILE A 12 -6.75 -3.90 7.54
C ILE A 12 -7.93 -3.49 6.66
N ILE A 13 -8.84 -2.68 7.21
CA ILE A 13 -9.98 -2.12 6.51
C ILE A 13 -9.89 -0.59 6.65
N PRO A 14 -9.21 0.10 5.72
CA PRO A 14 -8.90 1.53 5.86
C PRO A 14 -10.13 2.42 6.11
N GLU A 15 -11.27 2.05 5.55
CA GLU A 15 -12.54 2.75 5.68
C GLU A 15 -13.09 2.71 7.11
N GLU A 16 -12.75 1.68 7.89
CA GLU A 16 -13.19 1.53 9.28
C GLU A 16 -12.39 2.38 10.26
N PHE A 17 -11.27 2.98 9.83
CA PHE A 17 -10.44 3.84 10.69
C PHE A 17 -11.08 5.21 10.96
N GLY A 18 -12.12 5.59 10.22
CA GLY A 18 -12.87 6.83 10.47
C GLY A 18 -12.04 8.11 10.27
N LEU A 19 -10.95 8.04 9.50
CA LEU A 19 -10.04 9.18 9.28
C LEU A 19 -10.66 10.31 8.46
N PHE A 20 -11.60 9.97 7.57
CA PHE A 20 -12.23 10.90 6.62
C PHE A 20 -13.71 10.54 6.44
N LYS A 21 -14.53 11.51 6.03
CA LYS A 21 -15.94 11.23 5.73
C LYS A 21 -16.07 10.55 4.37
N ARG A 22 -17.21 9.88 4.17
CA ARG A 22 -17.55 9.27 2.88
C ARG A 22 -17.39 10.31 1.76
N GLU A 23 -16.85 9.87 0.62
CA GLU A 23 -16.64 10.68 -0.59
C GLU A 23 -15.50 11.72 -0.51
N GLU A 24 -14.85 11.92 0.64
CA GLU A 24 -13.68 12.82 0.76
C GLU A 24 -12.36 12.17 0.31
N TYR A 25 -12.36 10.84 0.17
CA TYR A 25 -11.17 10.04 -0.10
C TYR A 25 -11.43 8.87 -1.05
N VAL A 26 -10.35 8.37 -1.64
CA VAL A 26 -10.31 7.10 -2.35
C VAL A 26 -9.29 6.17 -1.68
N VAL A 27 -9.53 4.86 -1.78
CA VAL A 27 -8.63 3.85 -1.20
C VAL A 27 -7.96 3.05 -2.31
N VAL A 28 -6.64 3.08 -2.34
CA VAL A 28 -5.80 2.25 -3.21
C VAL A 28 -5.10 1.21 -2.34
N ARG A 29 -5.27 -0.08 -2.67
CA ARG A 29 -4.70 -1.18 -1.88
C ARG A 29 -3.77 -2.04 -2.70
N ASN A 30 -2.59 -2.36 -2.16
CA ASN A 30 -1.63 -3.28 -2.77
C ASN A 30 -0.80 -4.01 -1.69
N ALA A 31 0.01 -4.99 -2.10
CA ALA A 31 0.84 -5.75 -1.17
C ALA A 31 1.84 -4.83 -0.46
N GLY A 32 1.71 -4.71 0.87
CA GLY A 32 2.57 -3.87 1.69
C GLY A 32 2.24 -2.36 1.68
N GLY A 33 1.15 -1.91 1.05
CA GLY A 33 0.75 -0.50 1.07
C GLY A 33 1.80 0.42 0.44
N ARG A 34 2.38 0.00 -0.68
CA ARG A 34 3.48 0.68 -1.37
C ARG A 34 2.94 1.83 -2.21
N ALA A 35 3.60 2.98 -2.11
CA ALA A 35 3.25 4.15 -2.91
C ALA A 35 3.56 3.95 -4.40
N GLU A 36 4.66 3.29 -4.73
CA GLU A 36 5.12 3.13 -6.12
C GLU A 36 4.07 2.47 -7.05
N PRO A 37 3.46 1.32 -6.72
CA PRO A 37 2.37 0.77 -7.53
C PRO A 37 1.13 1.66 -7.61
N ALA A 38 0.91 2.52 -6.60
CA ALA A 38 -0.21 3.45 -6.56
C ALA A 38 0.03 4.74 -7.38
N ILE A 39 1.26 5.05 -7.80
CA ILE A 39 1.59 6.27 -8.55
C ILE A 39 0.73 6.39 -9.81
N ARG A 40 0.50 5.29 -10.53
CA ARG A 40 -0.35 5.29 -11.72
C ARG A 40 -1.75 5.82 -11.41
N ASP A 41 -2.35 5.37 -10.31
CA ASP A 41 -3.69 5.77 -9.92
C ASP A 41 -3.71 7.22 -9.41
N ILE A 42 -2.69 7.63 -8.64
CA ILE A 42 -2.51 9.04 -8.22
C ILE A 42 -2.46 9.95 -9.45
N CYS A 43 -1.63 9.62 -10.44
CA CYS A 43 -1.48 10.40 -11.66
C CYS A 43 -2.80 10.50 -12.43
N VAL A 44 -3.51 9.39 -12.62
CA VAL A 44 -4.79 9.39 -13.33
C VAL A 44 -5.83 10.23 -12.59
N LEU A 45 -5.98 10.05 -11.28
CA LEU A 45 -6.93 10.80 -10.46
C LEU A 45 -6.61 12.30 -10.42
N SER A 46 -5.33 12.66 -10.41
CA SER A 46 -4.86 14.06 -10.44
C SER A 46 -5.26 14.80 -11.72
N THR A 47 -5.60 14.10 -12.81
CA THR A 47 -6.12 14.72 -14.04
C THR A 47 -7.62 14.98 -13.99
N MET A 48 -8.34 14.32 -13.09
CA MET A 48 -9.81 14.40 -12.98
C MET A 48 -10.27 15.28 -11.82
N THR A 49 -9.46 15.41 -10.77
CA THR A 49 -9.77 16.21 -9.58
C THR A 49 -8.49 16.61 -8.84
N GLU A 50 -8.59 17.64 -8.01
CA GLU A 50 -7.49 18.10 -7.18
C GLU A 50 -7.23 17.11 -6.04
N ILE A 51 -6.02 16.55 -6.03
CA ILE A 51 -5.51 15.73 -4.92
C ILE A 51 -4.85 16.68 -3.92
N THR A 52 -5.41 16.74 -2.72
CA THR A 52 -4.91 17.62 -1.65
C THR A 52 -3.83 16.92 -0.83
N ASP A 53 -4.03 15.62 -0.59
CA ASP A 53 -3.19 14.84 0.31
C ASP A 53 -3.10 13.38 -0.14
N VAL A 54 -1.95 12.77 0.16
CA VAL A 54 -1.74 11.33 0.02
C VAL A 54 -1.32 10.79 1.39
N VAL A 55 -2.09 9.84 1.91
CA VAL A 55 -1.85 9.21 3.21
C VAL A 55 -1.48 7.76 3.00
N VAL A 56 -0.30 7.36 3.48
CA VAL A 56 0.19 5.99 3.39
C VAL A 56 0.02 5.33 4.74
N ILE A 57 -0.71 4.21 4.78
CA ILE A 57 -0.98 3.44 5.99
C ILE A 57 -0.32 2.07 5.87
N HIS A 58 0.68 1.85 6.70
CA HIS A 58 1.28 0.53 6.90
C HIS A 58 0.72 -0.12 8.17
N HIS A 59 0.98 -1.41 8.33
CA HIS A 59 0.65 -2.14 9.55
C HIS A 59 1.84 -2.98 10.00
N SER A 60 1.91 -3.22 11.30
CA SER A 60 2.86 -4.18 11.89
C SER A 60 2.55 -5.59 11.42
N ASP A 61 3.58 -6.45 11.44
CA ASP A 61 3.46 -7.86 11.03
C ASP A 61 2.86 -8.01 9.62
N CYS A 62 3.39 -7.22 8.68
CA CYS A 62 3.02 -7.31 7.27
C CYS A 62 3.69 -8.50 6.60
N GLY A 63 2.95 -9.28 5.80
CA GLY A 63 3.54 -10.40 5.06
C GLY A 63 4.76 -10.03 4.21
N MET A 64 4.80 -8.80 3.69
CA MET A 64 5.92 -8.29 2.89
C MET A 64 7.21 -8.04 3.70
N THR A 65 7.18 -8.07 5.04
CA THR A 65 8.40 -8.03 5.87
C THR A 65 9.07 -9.39 6.01
N HIS A 66 8.39 -10.46 5.58
CA HIS A 66 8.88 -11.84 5.66
C HIS A 66 9.31 -12.41 4.30
N LEU A 67 9.24 -11.59 3.24
CA LEU A 67 9.49 -12.01 1.86
C LEU A 67 10.58 -11.15 1.22
N THR A 68 11.47 -11.81 0.50
CA THR A 68 12.43 -11.16 -0.41
C THR A 68 11.96 -11.28 -1.85
N ASN A 69 12.42 -10.38 -2.70
CA ASN A 69 12.19 -10.44 -4.15
C ASN A 69 12.58 -11.82 -4.73
N ASP A 70 13.74 -12.33 -4.32
CA ASP A 70 14.25 -13.63 -4.76
C ASP A 70 13.39 -14.80 -4.28
N ALA A 71 12.86 -14.74 -3.06
CA ALA A 71 11.98 -15.77 -2.52
C ALA A 71 10.63 -15.80 -3.27
N ILE A 72 10.05 -14.62 -3.54
CA ILE A 72 8.82 -14.50 -4.34
C ILE A 72 9.06 -15.06 -5.74
N ARG A 73 10.14 -14.63 -6.39
CA ARG A 73 10.52 -15.08 -7.74
C ARG A 73 10.70 -16.60 -7.80
N SER A 74 11.41 -17.18 -6.83
CA SER A 74 11.64 -18.62 -6.74
C SER A 74 10.34 -19.39 -6.53
N SER A 75 9.45 -18.89 -5.67
CA SER A 75 8.14 -19.50 -5.44
C SER A 75 7.23 -19.41 -6.67
N MET A 76 7.31 -18.33 -7.44
CA MET A 76 6.55 -18.16 -8.68
C MET A 76 7.03 -19.16 -9.74
N LYS A 77 8.35 -19.28 -9.94
CA LYS A 77 8.95 -20.26 -10.85
C LYS A 77 8.62 -21.70 -10.48
N SER A 78 8.68 -22.06 -9.19
CA SER A 78 8.38 -23.44 -8.76
C SER A 78 6.92 -23.84 -8.97
N ARG A 79 6.02 -22.86 -9.08
CA ARG A 79 4.59 -23.04 -9.36
C ARG A 79 4.27 -22.96 -10.86
N GLY A 80 5.26 -22.78 -11.73
CA GLY A 80 5.06 -22.57 -13.17
C GLY A 80 4.38 -21.24 -13.49
N LEU A 81 4.42 -20.27 -12.57
CA LEU A 81 3.85 -18.94 -12.74
C LEU A 81 4.98 -17.97 -13.06
N GLY A 82 5.30 -17.77 -14.33
CA GLY A 82 6.37 -16.83 -14.69
C GLY A 82 6.58 -16.73 -16.20
N ASP A 83 6.97 -15.54 -16.63
CA ASP A 83 7.42 -15.23 -17.98
C ASP A 83 8.82 -14.59 -17.92
N GLU A 84 9.29 -14.10 -19.05
CA GLU A 84 10.58 -13.39 -19.18
C GLU A 84 10.68 -12.12 -18.32
N LYS A 85 9.56 -11.51 -17.92
CA LYS A 85 9.56 -10.28 -17.11
C LYS A 85 9.74 -10.56 -15.63
N LEU A 86 9.46 -11.78 -15.18
CA LEU A 86 9.58 -12.18 -13.78
C LEU A 86 11.01 -12.01 -13.23
N ASP A 87 12.03 -12.15 -14.10
CA ASP A 87 13.43 -12.08 -13.69
C ASP A 87 13.89 -10.67 -13.34
N THR A 88 13.29 -9.65 -13.93
CA THR A 88 13.62 -8.24 -13.70
C THR A 88 12.58 -7.51 -12.87
N PHE A 89 11.49 -8.19 -12.50
CA PHE A 89 10.44 -7.60 -11.70
C PHE A 89 10.88 -7.43 -10.24
N GLU A 90 10.66 -6.22 -9.72
CA GLU A 90 10.86 -5.86 -8.33
C GLU A 90 9.51 -5.87 -7.60
N PHE A 91 9.36 -6.74 -6.61
CA PHE A 91 8.13 -6.92 -5.83
C PHE A 91 8.02 -5.98 -4.63
N GLY A 92 9.06 -5.18 -4.36
CA GLY A 92 9.05 -4.19 -3.28
C GLY A 92 9.21 -4.81 -1.90
N GLU A 93 10.22 -5.69 -1.74
CA GLU A 93 10.59 -6.28 -0.45
C GLU A 93 10.83 -5.23 0.65
N ILE A 94 10.51 -5.57 1.90
CA ILE A 94 10.66 -4.68 3.05
C ILE A 94 11.78 -5.20 3.95
N LEU A 95 13.01 -4.76 3.68
CA LEU A 95 14.21 -5.23 4.39
C LEU A 95 14.44 -4.54 5.75
N LYS A 96 13.95 -3.31 5.91
CA LYS A 96 14.04 -2.53 7.15
C LYS A 96 12.79 -1.68 7.27
N PHE A 97 12.07 -1.83 8.38
CA PHE A 97 11.06 -0.86 8.78
C PHE A 97 11.59 -0.12 10.01
N LEU A 98 11.67 1.20 9.90
CA LEU A 98 11.81 2.08 11.05
C LEU A 98 10.38 2.57 11.32
N VAL A 99 9.87 2.36 12.54
CA VAL A 99 8.60 2.99 12.93
C VAL A 99 8.92 4.46 13.16
N VAL A 100 8.55 5.30 12.21
CA VAL A 100 8.72 6.76 12.28
C VAL A 100 7.35 7.34 12.64
N GLU A 101 7.14 7.53 13.94
CA GLU A 101 5.94 8.12 14.58
C GLU A 101 4.59 7.42 14.34
N GLU A 102 3.88 7.17 15.44
CA GLU A 102 2.42 7.03 15.40
C GLU A 102 1.84 8.40 15.05
N LEU A 103 1.20 8.54 13.88
CA LEU A 103 0.32 9.68 13.65
C LEU A 103 -0.79 9.60 14.71
N GLN A 104 -0.66 10.41 15.77
CA GLN A 104 -1.81 10.77 16.58
C GLN A 104 -2.75 11.51 15.63
N GLY A 105 -3.71 10.77 15.06
CA GLY A 105 -4.82 11.37 14.33
C GLY A 105 -5.45 12.45 15.21
N PRO A 106 -6.03 13.51 14.62
CA PRO A 106 -6.73 14.52 15.41
C PRO A 106 -7.70 13.81 16.34
N ALA A 107 -7.66 14.14 17.63
CA ALA A 107 -8.54 13.56 18.62
C ALA A 107 -9.98 13.63 18.10
N ILE A 108 -10.54 12.48 17.74
CA ILE A 108 -11.93 12.37 17.31
C ILE A 108 -12.73 12.71 18.57
N GLN A 109 -13.15 13.97 18.69
CA GLN A 109 -14.11 14.38 19.70
C GLN A 109 -15.43 13.68 19.35
N THR A 110 -15.71 12.61 20.08
CA THR A 110 -17.04 11.98 20.17
C THR A 110 -18.05 12.94 20.78
#